data_AF-A0A536AWC1-F1
#
_entry.id   AF-A0A536AWC1-F1
#
_cell.length_a   1.000
_cell.length_b   1.000
_cell.length_c   1.000
_cell.angle_alpha   90.00
_cell.angle_beta   90.00
_cell.angle_gamma   90.00
#
_symmetry.space_group_name_H-M   'P 1'
#
loop_
_entity.id
_entity.type
_entity.pdbx_description
1 polymer ?
#
loop_
_entity_poly.entity_id
_entity_poly.type
_entity_poly.pdbx_seq_one_letter_code
_entity_poly.pdbx_strand_id
1 'polypeptide(L)'
;MAKAREPVTALRQARALVAEEASWTRSAPARRWKAPRAHGEGEWEATDPSARRWCAAGALCAVSGRRRRAPGFDFLEPASLRLFGMGIGRANDDRRLGHADVLRCFDAAIAAASS
;
A
#
# COMPACT_ATOMS: atom_id res chain seq x y z
N MET A 1 -8.10 15.15 0.36
CA MET A 1 -8.98 14.01 0.01
C MET A 1 -9.72 13.56 1.25
N ALA A 2 -11.04 13.29 1.15
CA ALA A 2 -11.79 12.68 2.24
C ALA A 2 -11.25 11.27 2.53
N LYS A 3 -11.14 10.89 3.80
CA LYS A 3 -10.57 9.60 4.21
C LYS A 3 -11.54 8.46 3.92
N ALA A 4 -11.05 7.41 3.24
CA ALA A 4 -11.87 6.25 2.92
C ALA A 4 -12.15 5.40 4.16
N ARG A 5 -13.45 5.21 4.47
CA ARG A 5 -13.93 4.34 5.55
C ARG A 5 -14.42 3.00 5.03
N GLU A 6 -14.93 2.98 3.79
CA GLU A 6 -15.44 1.77 3.13
C GLU A 6 -14.32 0.97 2.44
N PRO A 7 -14.31 -0.37 2.54
CA PRO A 7 -13.27 -1.22 1.96
C PRO A 7 -13.06 -1.03 0.46
N VAL A 8 -14.12 -1.04 -0.35
CA VAL A 8 -14.02 -0.89 -1.82
C VAL A 8 -13.42 0.47 -2.19
N THR A 9 -13.88 1.54 -1.54
CA THR A 9 -13.37 2.90 -1.76
C THR A 9 -11.89 3.00 -1.38
N ALA A 10 -11.50 2.42 -0.24
CA ALA A 10 -10.11 2.41 0.20
C ALA A 10 -9.22 1.64 -0.77
N LEU A 11 -9.66 0.47 -1.25
CA LEU A 11 -8.93 -0.32 -2.23
C LEU A 11 -8.76 0.42 -3.57
N ARG A 12 -9.82 1.02 -4.10
CA ARG A 12 -9.77 1.81 -5.35
C ARG A 12 -8.84 3.01 -5.22
N GLN A 13 -8.94 3.76 -4.12
CA GLN A 13 -8.07 4.91 -3.89
C GLN A 13 -6.61 4.50 -3.67
N ALA A 14 -6.35 3.41 -2.93
CA ALA A 14 -5.00 2.91 -2.71
C ALA A 14 -4.39 2.39 -4.01
N ARG A 15 -5.15 1.65 -4.83
CA ARG A 15 -4.73 1.23 -6.17
C ARG A 15 -4.37 2.44 -7.04
N ALA A 16 -5.21 3.47 -7.05
CA ALA A 16 -4.95 4.70 -7.80
C ALA A 16 -3.69 5.42 -7.30
N LEU A 17 -3.48 5.45 -5.98
CA LEU A 17 -2.32 6.08 -5.35
C LEU A 17 -0.99 5.43 -5.78
N VAL A 18 -0.99 4.11 -5.98
CA VAL A 18 0.17 3.36 -6.49
C VAL A 18 0.02 2.98 -7.96
N ALA A 19 -0.85 3.62 -8.73
CA ALA A 19 -1.04 3.29 -10.16
C ALA A 19 0.21 3.60 -10.99
N GLU A 20 0.92 4.66 -10.63
CA GLU A 20 2.21 5.02 -11.21
C GLU A 20 3.34 4.26 -10.49
N GLU A 21 4.24 3.63 -11.24
CA GLU A 21 5.35 2.87 -10.66
C GLU A 21 6.23 3.74 -9.75
N ALA A 22 6.41 5.01 -10.10
CA ALA A 22 7.17 5.98 -9.31
C ALA A 22 6.57 6.26 -7.92
N SER A 23 5.28 6.00 -7.73
CA SER A 23 4.55 6.12 -6.46
C SER A 23 4.52 4.81 -5.68
N TRP A 24 5.00 3.70 -6.26
CA TRP A 24 5.14 2.43 -5.58
C TRP A 24 6.55 2.25 -4.98
N THR A 25 6.65 1.49 -3.91
CA THR A 25 7.93 1.03 -3.36
C THR A 25 7.82 -0.35 -2.74
N ARG A 26 8.89 -1.14 -2.89
CA ARG A 26 9.15 -2.29 -2.01
C ARG A 26 9.50 -1.76 -0.63
N SER A 27 9.03 -2.38 0.44
CA SER A 27 9.29 -2.01 1.84
C SER A 27 8.98 -0.52 2.14
N ALA A 28 9.59 0.05 3.20
CA ALA A 28 9.46 1.45 3.60
C ALA A 28 10.43 2.52 3.00
N PRO A 29 11.33 2.27 2.02
CA PRO A 29 12.36 3.23 1.58
C PRO A 29 11.85 4.62 1.23
N ALA A 30 10.65 4.76 0.66
CA ALA A 30 10.09 6.06 0.34
C ALA A 30 9.56 6.85 1.55
N ARG A 31 9.42 6.17 2.69
CA ARG A 31 9.20 6.80 3.99
C ARG A 31 10.51 7.21 4.63
N ARG A 32 11.65 6.67 4.22
CA ARG A 32 12.95 7.06 4.78
C ARG A 32 13.28 8.48 4.38
N TRP A 33 13.52 9.33 5.36
CA TRP A 33 14.07 10.66 5.19
C TRP A 33 15.39 10.77 5.95
N LYS A 34 16.25 11.65 5.45
CA LYS A 34 17.48 12.05 6.13
C LYS A 34 17.32 13.48 6.60
N ALA A 35 17.61 13.75 7.87
CA ALA A 35 17.57 15.12 8.37
C ALA A 35 18.65 15.94 7.64
N PRO A 36 18.37 17.19 7.23
CA PRO A 36 19.35 18.02 6.51
C PRO A 36 20.61 18.34 7.33
N ARG A 37 20.56 18.26 8.67
CA ARG A 37 21.64 18.73 9.57
C ARG A 37 21.97 17.80 10.74
N ALA A 38 21.32 16.65 10.84
CA ALA A 38 21.64 15.66 11.86
C ALA A 38 21.79 14.32 11.16
N HIS A 39 22.75 13.50 11.59
CA HIS A 39 22.96 12.14 11.07
C HIS A 39 21.80 11.16 11.38
N GLY A 40 20.58 11.67 11.58
CA GLY A 40 19.37 10.88 11.78
C GLY A 40 18.74 10.49 10.46
N GLU A 41 18.58 9.19 10.27
CA GLU A 41 17.62 8.61 9.34
C GLU A 41 16.33 8.28 10.11
N GLY A 42 15.19 8.59 9.52
CA GLY A 42 13.88 8.31 10.10
C GLY A 42 12.91 7.82 9.02
N GLU A 43 11.81 7.20 9.43
CA GLU A 43 10.74 6.81 8.52
C GLU A 43 9.49 7.65 8.79
N TRP A 44 8.99 8.34 7.77
CA TRP A 44 7.65 8.93 7.78
C TRP A 44 6.61 7.84 8.01
N GLU A 45 5.54 8.15 8.71
CA GLU A 45 4.40 7.25 8.73
C GLU A 45 3.72 7.26 7.36
N ALA A 46 3.08 6.16 6.97
CA ALA A 46 2.35 6.11 5.69
C ALA A 46 1.20 7.14 5.62
N THR A 47 0.71 7.60 6.77
CA THR A 47 -0.32 8.63 6.91
C THR A 47 0.23 10.06 6.86
N ASP A 48 1.55 10.26 6.85
CA ASP A 48 2.19 11.57 6.79
C ASP A 48 1.98 12.21 5.40
N PRO A 49 1.56 13.49 5.31
CA PRO A 49 1.41 14.18 4.03
C PRO A 49 2.70 14.31 3.21
N SER A 50 3.87 14.19 3.84
CA SER A 50 5.19 14.27 3.21
C SER A 50 5.60 12.96 2.54
N ALA A 51 4.90 11.84 2.81
CA ALA A 51 5.16 10.57 2.15
C ALA A 51 4.77 10.64 0.66
N ARG A 52 5.63 10.12 -0.22
CA ARG A 52 5.46 10.23 -1.69
C ARG A 52 5.41 8.90 -2.44
N ARG A 53 5.82 7.79 -1.82
CA ARG A 53 5.65 6.45 -2.40
C ARG A 53 5.21 5.47 -1.32
N TRP A 54 4.49 4.44 -1.76
CA TRP A 54 3.81 3.52 -0.85
C TRP A 54 3.98 2.06 -1.30
N CYS A 55 4.19 1.17 -0.34
CA CYS A 55 3.90 -0.24 -0.53
C CYS A 55 2.38 -0.48 -0.53
N ALA A 56 1.93 -1.65 -0.95
CA ALA A 56 0.50 -1.99 -1.01
C ALA A 56 -0.26 -1.70 0.32
N ALA A 57 0.29 -2.18 1.43
CA ALA A 57 -0.21 -1.92 2.77
C ALA A 57 -0.20 -0.42 3.14
N GLY A 58 0.90 0.27 2.81
CA GLY A 58 1.07 1.69 3.09
C GLY A 58 0.07 2.57 2.34
N ALA A 59 -0.29 2.18 1.11
CA ALA A 59 -1.26 2.90 0.31
C ALA A 59 -2.65 2.88 0.97
N LEU A 60 -3.09 1.73 1.49
CA LEU A 60 -4.33 1.63 2.26
C LEU A 60 -4.30 2.49 3.52
N CYS A 61 -3.19 2.49 4.26
CA CYS A 61 -3.03 3.34 5.43
C CYS A 61 -3.11 4.83 5.07
N ALA A 62 -2.46 5.26 3.99
CA ALA A 62 -2.45 6.64 3.53
C ALA A 62 -3.87 7.17 3.22
N VAL A 63 -4.62 6.43 2.39
CA VAL A 63 -5.96 6.84 1.94
C VAL A 63 -7.03 6.75 3.03
N SER A 64 -6.89 5.78 3.95
CA SER A 64 -7.82 5.63 5.08
C SER A 64 -7.48 6.52 6.27
N GLY A 65 -6.22 6.98 6.38
CA GLY A 65 -5.74 7.68 7.56
C GLY A 65 -5.57 6.78 8.79
N ARG A 66 -5.66 5.44 8.64
CA ARG A 66 -5.47 4.49 9.73
C ARG A 66 -4.09 3.86 9.66
N ARG A 67 -3.37 3.87 10.79
CA ARG A 67 -2.03 3.25 10.89
C ARG A 67 -2.06 1.73 10.86
N ARG A 68 -3.18 1.11 11.27
CA ARG A 68 -3.38 -0.33 11.36
C ARG A 68 -4.82 -0.66 10.98
N ARG A 69 -5.06 -1.88 10.47
CA ARG A 69 -6.39 -2.36 10.06
C ARG A 69 -7.11 -1.35 9.16
N ALA A 70 -6.39 -0.85 8.15
CA ALA A 70 -7.00 0.01 7.15
C ALA A 70 -8.12 -0.77 6.42
N PRO A 71 -9.26 -0.15 6.10
CA PRO A 71 -10.32 -0.80 5.34
C PRO A 71 -9.75 -1.39 4.04
N GLY A 72 -10.17 -2.60 3.67
CA GLY A 72 -9.67 -3.30 2.49
C GLY A 72 -8.56 -4.32 2.75
N PHE A 73 -7.89 -4.29 3.92
CA PHE A 73 -6.89 -5.33 4.26
C PHE A 73 -7.47 -6.74 4.27
N ASP A 74 -8.69 -6.90 4.77
CA ASP A 74 -9.39 -8.19 4.85
C ASP A 74 -9.73 -8.78 3.46
N PHE A 75 -9.57 -7.99 2.39
CA PHE A 75 -9.71 -8.45 1.00
C PHE A 75 -8.35 -8.55 0.29
N LEU A 76 -7.44 -7.61 0.56
CA LEU A 76 -6.13 -7.57 -0.06
C LEU A 76 -5.23 -8.74 0.39
N GLU A 77 -5.29 -9.11 1.67
CA GLU A 77 -4.49 -10.22 2.20
C GLU A 77 -4.91 -11.57 1.60
N PRO A 78 -6.21 -11.95 1.58
CA PRO A 78 -6.65 -13.16 0.88
C PRO A 78 -6.39 -13.15 -0.63
N ALA A 79 -6.51 -11.99 -1.30
CA ALA A 79 -6.20 -11.87 -2.72
C ALA A 79 -4.73 -12.18 -3.01
N SER A 80 -3.82 -11.66 -2.18
CA SER A 80 -2.39 -11.95 -2.27
C SER A 80 -2.09 -13.43 -2.04
N LEU A 81 -2.71 -14.02 -1.02
CA LEU A 81 -2.56 -15.45 -0.73
C LEU A 81 -3.03 -16.32 -1.89
N ARG A 82 -4.16 -15.98 -2.53
CA ARG A 82 -4.68 -16.71 -3.68
C ARG A 82 -3.78 -16.59 -4.91
N LEU A 83 -3.26 -15.40 -5.20
CA LEU A 83 -2.48 -15.15 -6.41
C LEU A 83 -1.03 -15.62 -6.29
N PHE A 84 -0.44 -15.53 -5.10
CA PHE A 84 1.01 -15.67 -4.91
C PHE A 84 1.40 -16.69 -3.84
N GLY A 85 0.43 -17.26 -3.12
CA GLY A 85 0.70 -18.19 -2.02
C GLY A 85 1.29 -17.53 -0.76
N MET A 86 1.24 -16.19 -0.66
CA MET A 86 1.80 -15.45 0.48
C MET A 86 1.06 -14.13 0.75
N GLY A 87 1.16 -13.64 1.99
CA GLY A 87 0.55 -12.38 2.42
C GLY A 87 1.12 -11.15 1.71
N ILE A 88 0.35 -10.06 1.65
CA ILE A 88 0.64 -8.91 0.77
C ILE A 88 1.96 -8.22 1.12
N GLY A 89 2.32 -8.19 2.41
CA GLY A 89 3.59 -7.62 2.84
C GLY A 89 4.79 -8.37 2.24
N ARG A 90 4.73 -9.72 2.23
CA ARG A 90 5.79 -10.54 1.63
C ARG A 90 5.76 -10.45 0.10
N ALA A 91 4.57 -10.52 -0.50
CA ALA A 91 4.42 -10.43 -1.95
C ALA A 91 4.94 -9.08 -2.51
N ASN A 92 4.66 -7.96 -1.83
CA ASN A 92 5.14 -6.63 -2.21
C ASN A 92 6.68 -6.54 -2.20
N ASP A 93 7.34 -7.26 -1.31
CA ASP A 93 8.79 -7.19 -1.10
C ASP A 93 9.55 -8.30 -1.85
N ASP A 94 8.84 -9.30 -2.41
CA ASP A 94 9.43 -10.36 -3.22
C ASP A 94 9.99 -9.79 -4.53
N ARG A 95 11.27 -10.07 -4.82
CA ARG A 95 11.95 -9.55 -6.01
C ARG A 95 11.45 -10.19 -7.31
N ARG A 96 10.76 -11.33 -7.23
CA ARG A 96 10.13 -12.01 -8.37
C ARG A 96 8.82 -11.35 -8.78
N LEU A 97 8.22 -10.55 -7.89
CA LEU A 97 6.98 -9.83 -8.14
C LEU A 97 7.27 -8.35 -8.40
N GLY A 98 6.51 -7.78 -9.33
CA GLY A 98 6.64 -6.41 -9.78
C GLY A 98 5.49 -5.51 -9.34
N HIS A 99 5.60 -4.23 -9.70
CA HIS A 99 4.53 -3.26 -9.54
C HIS A 99 3.19 -3.73 -10.13
N ALA A 100 3.24 -4.31 -11.33
CA ALA A 100 2.07 -4.86 -12.01
C ALA A 100 1.39 -5.99 -11.21
N ASP A 101 2.14 -6.82 -10.48
CA ASP A 101 1.56 -7.86 -9.62
C ASP A 101 0.82 -7.26 -8.42
N VAL A 102 1.36 -6.20 -7.84
CA VAL A 102 0.68 -5.45 -6.77
C VAL A 102 -0.63 -4.85 -7.28
N LEU A 103 -0.63 -4.26 -8.48
CA LEU A 103 -1.86 -3.75 -9.11
C LEU A 103 -2.87 -4.86 -9.38
N ARG A 104 -2.43 -6.01 -9.91
CA ARG A 104 -3.28 -7.19 -10.10
C ARG A 104 -3.89 -7.69 -8.78
N CYS A 105 -3.13 -7.63 -7.69
CA CYS A 105 -3.62 -7.97 -6.36
C CYS A 105 -4.71 -7.00 -5.88
N PHE A 106 -4.53 -5.69 -6.11
CA PHE A 106 -5.58 -4.71 -5.82
C PHE A 106 -6.84 -4.95 -6.66
N ASP A 107 -6.69 -5.26 -7.96
CA ASP A 107 -7.82 -5.55 -8.84
C ASP A 107 -8.63 -6.76 -8.36
N ALA A 108 -7.96 -7.84 -7.98
CA ALA A 108 -8.60 -9.01 -7.40
C ALA A 108 -9.32 -8.70 -6.08
N ALA A 109 -8.70 -7.91 -5.21
CA ALA A 109 -9.31 -7.49 -3.95
C ALA A 109 -10.53 -6.59 -4.14
N ILE A 110 -10.50 -5.67 -5.12
CA ILE A 110 -11.63 -4.80 -5.46
C ILE A 110 -12.81 -5.63 -5.98
N ALA A 111 -12.55 -6.60 -6.86
CA ALA A 111 -13.57 -7.50 -7.37
C ALA A 111 -14.24 -8.28 -6.24
N ALA A 112 -13.44 -8.85 -5.34
CA ALA A 112 -13.94 -9.61 -4.18
C ALA A 112 -14.76 -8.74 -3.21
N ALA A 113 -14.34 -7.49 -2.96
CA ALA A 113 -15.03 -6.57 -2.06
C ALA A 113 -16.32 -5.97 -2.66
N SER A 114 -16.51 -6.09 -3.99
CA SER A 114 -17.70 -5.57 -4.70
C SER A 114 -18.75 -6.65 -4.99
N SER A 115 -18.49 -7.89 -4.55
CA SER A 115 -19.41 -9.05 -4.68
C SER A 115 -20.24 -9.21 -3.42
#